data_AF-A0A1M6T1J4-F1
#
_entry.id   AF-A0A1M6T1J4-F1
#
_cell.length_a   1.000
_cell.length_b   1.000
_cell.length_c   1.000
_cell.angle_alpha   90.00
_cell.angle_beta   90.00
_cell.angle_gamma   90.00
#
_symmetry.space_group_name_H-M   'P 1'
#
loop_
_entity.id
_entity.type
_entity.pdbx_description
1 polymer ?
#
loop_
_entity_poly.entity_id
_entity_poly.type
_entity_poly.pdbx_seq_one_letter_code
_entity_poly.pdbx_strand_id
1 'polypeptide(L)'
;MGNLLILLMASIVFAESEGQALFESQCLRCHTEKSQKPVSLLKQKYKGKPQEVAELAKRCPWGKGLSDMEVELVSKWLAGLE
;
A
#
# COMPACT_ATOMS: atom_id res chain seq x y z
N MET A 1 18.16 -36.62 -23.38
CA MET A 1 16.72 -36.30 -23.23
C MET A 1 16.42 -36.17 -21.75
N GLY A 2 15.74 -35.09 -21.38
CA GLY A 2 15.07 -34.94 -20.08
C GLY A 2 15.94 -34.46 -18.92
N ASN A 3 16.25 -33.16 -18.87
CA ASN A 3 16.32 -32.46 -17.57
C ASN A 3 16.08 -30.94 -17.68
N LEU A 4 15.32 -30.51 -18.68
CA LEU A 4 14.99 -29.10 -18.92
C LEU A 4 13.61 -28.71 -18.34
N LEU A 5 13.13 -29.43 -17.32
CA LEU A 5 11.78 -29.27 -16.76
C LEU A 5 11.78 -28.78 -15.30
N ILE A 6 12.94 -28.64 -14.66
CA ILE A 6 13.03 -28.32 -13.22
C ILE A 6 13.25 -26.81 -12.95
N LEU A 7 13.62 -26.01 -13.96
CA LEU A 7 13.91 -24.58 -13.78
C LEU A 7 12.71 -23.63 -13.95
N LEU A 8 11.49 -24.17 -14.13
CA LEU A 8 10.30 -23.35 -14.40
C LEU A 8 9.46 -23.00 -13.16
N MET A 9 9.96 -23.23 -11.95
CA MET A 9 9.18 -23.04 -10.72
C MET A 9 9.83 -22.01 -9.81
N ALA A 10 9.06 -20.97 -9.49
CA ALA A 10 9.25 -19.98 -8.41
C ALA A 10 9.66 -18.54 -8.77
N SER A 11 9.32 -18.04 -9.96
CA SER A 11 9.04 -16.60 -10.08
C SER A 11 7.61 -16.33 -9.62
N ILE A 12 7.37 -16.40 -8.30
CA ILE A 12 6.14 -15.88 -7.71
C ILE A 12 6.26 -14.36 -7.79
N VAL A 13 5.82 -13.79 -8.92
CA VAL A 13 5.58 -12.35 -9.01
C VAL A 13 4.37 -12.09 -8.14
N PHE A 14 4.61 -11.71 -6.88
CA PHE A 14 3.55 -11.18 -6.03
C PHE A 14 3.06 -9.90 -6.69
N ALA A 15 1.89 -9.95 -7.33
CA ALA A 15 1.25 -8.76 -7.85
C ALA A 15 1.04 -7.79 -6.68
N GLU A 16 1.46 -6.53 -6.85
CA GLU A 16 1.18 -5.48 -5.87
C GLU A 16 -0.33 -5.34 -5.72
N SER A 17 -0.79 -5.16 -4.47
CA SER A 17 -2.19 -4.85 -4.22
C SER A 17 -2.54 -3.47 -4.78
N GLU A 18 -3.80 -3.27 -5.13
CA GLU A 18 -4.27 -1.97 -5.64
C GLU A 18 -4.04 -0.85 -4.61
N GLY A 19 -4.25 -1.13 -3.32
CA GLY A 19 -3.96 -0.19 -2.23
C GLY A 19 -2.47 0.18 -2.13
N GLN A 20 -1.57 -0.76 -2.42
CA GLN A 20 -0.13 -0.47 -2.52
C GLN A 20 0.16 0.48 -3.68
N ALA A 21 -0.31 0.15 -4.88
CA ALA A 21 -0.04 0.94 -6.09
C ALA A 21 -0.57 2.38 -5.97
N LEU A 22 -1.75 2.55 -5.37
CA LEU A 22 -2.34 3.86 -5.06
C LEU A 22 -1.49 4.64 -4.05
N PHE A 23 -1.01 3.99 -2.99
CA PHE A 23 -0.13 4.66 -2.03
C PHE A 23 1.20 5.07 -2.65
N GLU A 24 1.82 4.21 -3.46
CA GLU A 24 3.09 4.47 -4.11
C GLU A 24 3.01 5.65 -5.08
N SER A 25 1.94 5.71 -5.88
CA SER A 25 1.72 6.79 -6.84
C SER A 25 1.37 8.13 -6.18
N GLN A 26 0.59 8.13 -5.10
CA GLN A 26 0.00 9.37 -4.56
C GLN A 26 0.66 9.87 -3.25
N CYS A 27 1.24 8.96 -2.47
CA CYS A 27 1.64 9.26 -1.08
C CYS A 27 3.15 9.07 -0.82
N LEU A 28 3.81 8.12 -1.51
CA LEU A 28 5.19 7.73 -1.21
C LEU A 28 6.18 8.89 -1.34
N ARG A 29 5.95 9.84 -2.25
CA ARG A 29 6.79 11.04 -2.40
C ARG A 29 6.99 11.81 -1.07
N CYS A 30 5.95 11.87 -0.23
CA CYS A 30 6.01 12.52 1.08
C CYS A 30 6.35 11.56 2.22
N HIS A 31 6.16 10.26 2.02
CA HIS A 31 6.28 9.21 3.03
C HIS A 31 7.42 8.24 2.75
N THR A 32 8.52 8.74 2.19
CA THR A 32 9.76 7.97 1.97
C THR A 32 10.38 7.55 3.31
N GLU A 33 11.27 6.53 3.29
CA GLU A 33 11.99 6.06 4.49
C GLU A 33 12.87 7.14 5.16
N LYS A 34 13.20 8.23 4.45
CA LYS A 34 13.95 9.37 4.99
C LYS A 34 13.06 10.50 5.53
N SER A 35 11.75 10.41 5.35
CA SER A 35 10.81 11.42 5.83
C SER A 35 10.61 11.33 7.35
N GLN A 36 10.06 12.37 7.96
CA GLN A 36 9.69 12.32 9.39
C GLN A 36 8.55 11.32 9.69
N LYS A 37 7.84 10.86 8.65
CA LYS A 37 6.69 9.96 8.75
C LYS A 37 6.77 8.92 7.63
N PRO A 38 7.74 8.01 7.67
CA PRO A 38 7.91 7.01 6.61
C PRO A 38 6.72 6.05 6.56
N VAL A 39 6.48 5.40 5.42
CA VAL A 39 5.39 4.42 5.26
C VAL A 39 5.45 3.31 6.29
N SER A 40 6.65 2.87 6.69
CA SER A 40 6.88 1.91 7.77
C SER A 40 6.24 2.34 9.10
N LEU A 41 6.44 3.60 9.50
CA LEU A 41 5.82 4.19 10.68
C LEU A 41 4.29 4.29 10.54
N LEU A 42 3.80 4.66 9.35
CA LEU A 42 2.36 4.74 9.10
C LEU A 42 1.68 3.36 9.22
N LYS A 43 2.29 2.32 8.63
CA LYS A 43 1.82 0.93 8.74
C LYS A 43 1.80 0.45 10.18
N GLN A 44 2.81 0.79 10.99
CA GLN A 44 2.81 0.48 12.41
C GLN A 44 1.69 1.20 13.17
N LYS A 45 1.52 2.51 12.91
CA LYS A 45 0.56 3.35 13.62
C LYS A 45 -0.89 2.94 13.35
N TYR A 46 -1.22 2.61 12.11
CA TYR A 46 -2.59 2.32 11.67
C TYR A 46 -2.88 0.82 11.51
N LYS A 47 -1.99 -0.05 11.99
CA LYS A 47 -2.17 -1.51 11.93
C LYS A 47 -3.53 -1.92 12.48
N GLY A 48 -4.35 -2.58 11.66
CA GLY A 48 -5.70 -3.04 11.99
C GLY A 48 -6.75 -1.93 12.10
N LYS A 49 -6.45 -0.70 11.66
CA LYS A 49 -7.31 0.48 11.82
C LYS A 49 -7.54 1.25 10.51
N PRO A 50 -8.13 0.62 9.48
CA PRO A 50 -8.32 1.26 8.18
C PRO A 50 -9.24 2.49 8.26
N GLN A 51 -10.22 2.50 9.17
CA GLN A 51 -11.15 3.61 9.33
C GLN A 51 -10.43 4.90 9.79
N GLU A 52 -9.41 4.79 10.64
CA GLU A 52 -8.61 5.96 11.05
C GLU A 52 -7.84 6.57 9.87
N VAL A 53 -7.40 5.73 8.91
CA VAL A 53 -6.73 6.18 7.68
C VAL A 53 -7.73 6.87 6.74
N ALA A 54 -8.92 6.29 6.56
CA ALA A 54 -9.97 6.86 5.74
C ALA A 54 -10.44 8.24 6.25
N GLU A 55 -10.62 8.38 7.57
CA GLU A 55 -10.97 9.69 8.17
C GLU A 55 -9.83 10.72 8.08
N LEU A 56 -8.57 10.26 8.05
CA LEU A 56 -7.44 11.13 7.81
C LEU A 56 -7.40 11.61 6.35
N ALA A 57 -7.71 10.74 5.38
CA ALA A 57 -7.73 11.06 3.96
C ALA A 57 -8.62 12.28 3.65
N LYS A 58 -9.79 12.37 4.28
CA LYS A 58 -10.73 13.49 4.15
C LYS A 58 -10.13 14.86 4.51
N ARG A 59 -9.11 14.87 5.36
CA ARG A 59 -8.45 16.10 5.87
C ARG A 59 -7.07 16.33 5.28
N CYS A 60 -6.49 15.33 4.63
CA CYS A 60 -5.15 15.41 4.06
C CYS A 60 -5.20 15.81 2.57
N PRO A 61 -4.22 16.58 2.07
CA PRO A 61 -4.17 16.95 0.65
C PRO A 61 -4.19 15.75 -0.31
N TRP A 62 -3.60 14.61 0.07
CA TRP A 62 -3.56 13.41 -0.77
C TRP A 62 -4.93 12.73 -0.91
N GLY A 63 -5.79 12.78 0.11
CA GLY A 63 -7.12 12.16 0.04
C GLY A 63 -8.13 12.98 -0.76
N LYS A 64 -7.81 14.22 -1.14
CA LYS A 64 -8.70 15.07 -1.97
C LYS A 64 -8.75 14.66 -3.45
N GLY A 65 -7.76 13.91 -3.91
CA GLY A 65 -7.66 13.45 -5.31
C GLY A 65 -8.12 12.02 -5.53
N LEU A 66 -8.55 11.33 -4.46
CA LEU A 66 -8.96 9.93 -4.49
C LEU A 66 -10.48 9.83 -4.35
N SER A 67 -11.07 8.88 -5.06
CA SER A 67 -12.43 8.42 -4.83
C SER A 67 -12.54 7.70 -3.48
N ASP A 68 -13.76 7.56 -2.95
CA ASP A 68 -14.00 6.83 -1.70
C ASP A 68 -13.49 5.38 -1.75
N MET A 69 -13.59 4.74 -2.92
CA MET A 69 -13.08 3.38 -3.15
C MET A 69 -11.55 3.32 -3.07
N GLU A 70 -10.85 4.26 -3.71
CA GLU A 70 -9.39 4.33 -3.65
C GLU A 70 -8.89 4.63 -2.23
N VAL A 71 -9.62 5.49 -1.50
CA VAL A 71 -9.36 5.75 -0.08
C VAL A 71 -9.52 4.46 0.73
N GLU A 72 -10.55 3.65 0.47
CA GLU A 72 -10.77 2.38 1.14
C GLU A 72 -9.63 1.38 0.89
N LEU A 73 -9.22 1.20 -0.37
CA LEU A 73 -8.13 0.29 -0.76
C LEU A 73 -6.81 0.67 -0.08
N VAL A 74 -6.38 1.93 -0.20
CA VAL A 74 -5.17 2.43 0.46
C VAL A 74 -5.24 2.27 1.98
N SER A 75 -6.42 2.50 2.56
CA SER A 75 -6.64 2.38 4.00
C SER A 75 -6.49 0.94 4.50
N LYS A 76 -7.04 -0.04 3.78
CA LYS A 76 -6.91 -1.46 4.12
C LYS A 76 -5.48 -1.94 3.96
N TRP A 77 -4.82 -1.58 2.86
CA TRP A 77 -3.41 -1.91 2.65
C TRP A 77 -2.52 -1.35 3.75
N LEU A 78 -2.67 -0.06 4.08
CA LEU A 78 -1.85 0.59 5.10
C LEU A 78 -2.07 -0.02 6.49
N ALA A 79 -3.30 -0.48 6.77
CA ALA A 79 -3.64 -1.18 8.00
C ALA A 79 -3.19 -2.66 8.02
N GLY A 80 -2.70 -3.21 6.90
CA GLY A 80 -2.31 -4.61 6.78
C GLY A 80 -3.51 -5.57 6.76
N LEU A 81 -4.61 -5.16 6.14
CA LEU A 81 -5.86 -5.92 6.01
C LEU A 81 -6.19 -6.30 4.56
N GLU A 82 -5.26 -6.05 3.64
CA GLU A 82 -5.22 -6.58 2.27
C GLU A 82 -4.10 -7.62 2.15
#